data_AF-A0A3D0QAW7-F1
#
_entry.id   AF-A0A3D0QAW7-F1
#
_cell.length_a   1.000
_cell.length_b   1.000
_cell.length_c   1.000
_cell.angle_alpha   90.00
_cell.angle_beta   90.00
_cell.angle_gamma   90.00
#
_symmetry.space_group_name_H-M   'P 1'
#
loop_
_entity.id
_entity.type
_entity.pdbx_description
1 polymer ?
#
loop_
_entity_poly.entity_id
_entity_poly.type
_entity_poly.pdbx_seq_one_letter_code
_entity_poly.pdbx_strand_id
1 'polypeptide(L)' 'MVGIIIGENEPIDRAIRRFKKKYERSGVLKEFKKRTFFTKPSVKKRMKKVKAIRRAQRTAMEEAM' A
#
# COMPACT_ATOMS: atom_id res chain seq x y z
N MET A 1 -6.40 11.79 7.57
CA MET A 1 -6.57 11.21 8.92
C MET A 1 -7.19 9.82 8.76
N VAL A 2 -6.54 8.76 9.25
CA VAL A 2 -7.08 7.39 9.14
C VAL A 2 -7.85 7.10 10.41
N GLY A 3 -9.16 6.87 10.28
CA GLY A 3 -10.06 6.58 11.40
C GLY A 3 -11.18 5.65 10.98
N ILE A 4 -11.81 5.01 11.98
CA ILE A 4 -12.95 4.12 11.82
C ILE A 4 -14.01 4.51 12.83
N ILE A 5 -15.25 4.54 12.35
CA ILE A 5 -16.43 4.69 13.19
C ILE A 5 -16.84 3.28 13.62
N ILE A 6 -16.90 3.07 14.92
CA ILE A 6 -17.27 1.80 15.55
C ILE A 6 -18.79 1.83 15.77
N GLY A 7 -19.49 0.75 15.41
CA GLY A 7 -20.92 0.60 15.71
C GLY A 7 -21.14 0.02 17.10
N GLU A 8 -22.33 0.25 17.68
CA GLU A 8 -22.64 -0.06 19.09
C GLU A 8 -22.44 -1.54 19.49
N ASN A 9 -22.56 -2.49 18.55
CA ASN A 9 -22.42 -3.93 18.78
C ASN A 9 -21.21 -4.57 18.05
N GLU A 10 -20.18 -3.80 17.67
CA GLU A 10 -18.99 -4.37 17.02
C GLU A 10 -17.95 -4.86 18.05
N PRO A 11 -17.48 -6.11 17.99
CA PRO A 11 -16.39 -6.56 18.84
C PRO A 11 -15.10 -5.80 18.52
N ILE A 12 -14.39 -5.37 19.57
CA ILE A 12 -13.18 -4.52 19.49
C ILE A 12 -12.13 -5.09 18.52
N ASP A 13 -11.93 -6.41 18.52
CA ASP A 13 -10.97 -7.08 17.63
C ASP A 13 -11.28 -6.86 16.14
N ARG A 14 -12.57 -6.80 15.78
CA ARG A 14 -12.99 -6.56 14.40
C ARG A 14 -12.71 -5.11 13.99
N ALA A 15 -12.94 -4.16 14.90
CA ALA A 15 -12.61 -2.75 14.68
C ALA A 15 -11.09 -2.56 14.47
N ILE A 16 -10.25 -3.21 15.30
CA ILE A 16 -8.78 -3.17 15.16
C ILE A 16 -8.34 -3.74 13.81
N ARG A 17 -8.89 -4.88 13.38
CA ARG A 17 -8.55 -5.48 12.07
C ARG A 17 -8.93 -4.56 10.91
N ARG A 18 -10.11 -3.94 10.96
CA ARG A 18 -10.52 -2.95 9.96
C ARG A 18 -9.57 -1.75 9.96
N PHE A 19 -9.14 -1.30 11.12
CA PHE A 19 -8.22 -0.16 11.27
C PHE A 19 -6.87 -0.48 10.64
N LYS A 20 -6.33 -1.65 10.95
CA LYS A 20 -5.09 -2.14 10.33
C LYS A 20 -5.20 -2.21 8.81
N LYS A 21 -6.30 -2.75 8.26
CA LYS A 21 -6.53 -2.77 6.80
C LYS A 21 -6.60 -1.36 6.20
N LYS A 22 -7.32 -0.42 6.84
CA LYS A 22 -7.40 0.98 6.39
C LYS A 22 -6.03 1.67 6.45
N TYR A 23 -5.28 1.44 7.52
CA TYR A 23 -3.93 1.95 7.70
C TYR A 23 -2.96 1.43 6.62
N GLU A 24 -2.97 0.13 6.37
CA GLU A 24 -2.14 -0.48 5.31
C GLU A 24 -2.53 0.02 3.92
N ARG A 25 -3.83 0.19 3.66
CA ARG A 25 -4.35 0.74 2.39
C ARG A 25 -4.01 2.21 2.20
N SER A 26 -4.00 3.00 3.27
CA SER A 26 -3.61 4.42 3.23
C SER A 26 -2.14 4.61 2.82
N GLY A 27 -1.29 3.59 3.02
CA GLY A 27 0.10 3.62 2.58
C GLY A 27 0.99 4.61 3.33
N VAL A 28 0.52 5.19 4.44
CA VAL A 28 1.24 6.19 5.25
C VAL A 28 2.66 5.71 5.62
N LEU A 29 2.81 4.45 6.06
CA LEU A 29 4.12 3.84 6.33
C LEU A 29 5.03 3.79 5.10
N LYS A 30 4.47 3.45 3.93
CA LYS A 30 5.25 3.34 2.69
C LYS A 30 5.72 4.71 2.24
N GLU A 31 4.89 5.74 2.44
CA GLU A 31 5.25 7.11 2.13
C GLU A 31 6.29 7.66 3.11
N PHE A 32 6.11 7.43 4.41
CA PHE A 32 7.08 7.78 5.43
C PHE A 32 8.46 7.20 5.11
N LYS A 33 8.54 5.89 4.90
CA LYS A 33 9.79 5.19 4.53
C LYS A 33 10.42 5.69 3.22
N LYS A 34 9.63 6.25 2.31
CA LYS A 34 10.14 6.83 1.06
C LYS A 34 10.69 8.24 1.25
N ARG A 35 10.19 8.96 2.25
CA ARG A 35 10.59 10.34 2.58
C ARG A 35 11.77 10.39 3.56
N THR A 36 12.09 9.31 4.27
CA THR A 36 13.19 9.27 5.23
C THR A 36 14.58 9.48 4.60
N PHE A 37 14.76 9.21 3.31
CA PHE A 37 16.03 9.42 2.62
C PHE A 37 15.83 10.10 1.26
N PHE A 38 16.81 10.92 0.88
CA PHE A 38 16.84 11.50 -0.46
C PHE A 38 17.12 10.41 -1.50
N THR A 39 16.24 10.32 -2.50
CA THR A 39 16.45 9.44 -3.66
C THR A 39 16.58 10.28 -4.91
N LYS A 40 17.73 10.19 -5.58
CA LYS A 40 17.99 10.88 -6.85
C LYS A 40 16.86 10.59 -7.86
N PRO A 41 16.37 11.60 -8.62
CA PRO A 41 15.26 11.43 -9.55
C PRO A 41 15.48 10.31 -10.58
N SER A 42 16.74 10.10 -11.03
CA SER A 42 17.09 9.01 -11.95
C SER A 42 16.80 7.63 -11.36
N VAL A 43 17.20 7.41 -10.10
CA VAL A 43 16.96 6.15 -9.38
C VAL A 43 15.47 5.92 -9.18
N LYS A 44 14.72 6.97 -8.80
CA LYS A 44 13.26 6.91 -8.66
C LYS A 44 12.56 6.54 -9.97
N LYS A 45 12.97 7.12 -11.11
CA LYS A 45 12.46 6.79 -12.45
C LYS A 45 12.75 5.33 -12.82
N ARG A 46 13.99 4.86 -12.58
CA ARG A 46 14.40 3.47 -12.84
C ARG A 46 13.54 2.48 -12.04
N MET A 47 13.39 2.70 -10.73
CA MET A 47 12.57 1.84 -9.86
C MET A 47 11.10 1.83 -10.27
N LYS A 48 10.55 2.95 -10.74
CA LYS A 48 9.18 3.03 -11.27
C LYS A 48 9.01 2.17 -12.52
N LYS A 49 9.97 2.22 -13.46
CA LYS A 49 9.94 1.42 -14.70
C LYS A 49 9.99 -0.08 -14.40
N VAL A 50 10.93 -0.52 -13.57
CA VAL A 50 11.05 -1.93 -13.17
C VAL A 50 9.77 -2.43 -12.49
N LYS A 51 9.17 -1.62 -11.61
CA LYS A 51 7.92 -1.98 -10.95
C LYS A 51 6.73 -2.08 -11.91
N ALA A 52 6.69 -1.25 -12.95
CA ALA A 52 5.66 -1.31 -13.98
C ALA A 52 5.77 -2.60 -14.81
N ILE A 53 6.99 -2.94 -15.25
CA ILE A 53 7.25 -4.18 -16.01
C ILE A 53 6.84 -5.40 -15.19
N ARG A 54 7.24 -5.49 -13.93
CA ARG A 54 6.85 -6.61 -13.05
C ARG A 54 5.34 -6.73 -12.84
N ARG A 55 4.61 -5.61 -12.85
CA ARG A 55 3.15 -5.61 -12.75
C ARG A 55 2.51 -6.14 -14.03
N ALA A 56 2.96 -5.65 -15.18
CA ALA A 56 2.47 -6.11 -16.48
C ALA A 56 2.75 -7.61 -16.71
N GLN A 57 3.92 -8.10 -16.29
CA GLN A 57 4.23 -9.53 -16.35
C GLN A 57 3.29 -10.37 -15.48
N ARG A 58 2.95 -9.87 -14.28
CA ARG A 58 2.02 -10.57 -13.39
C ARG A 58 0.60 -10.61 -13.96
N THR A 59 0.11 -9.50 -14.51
CA THR A 59 -1.24 -9.46 -15.11
C THR A 59 -1.31 -10.35 -16.34
N ALA A 60 -0.29 -10.33 -17.22
CA ALA A 60 -0.25 -11.20 -18.39
C ALA A 60 -0.19 -12.69 -18.01
N MET A 61 0.50 -13.04 -16.91
CA MET A 61 0.51 -14.40 -16.38
C MET A 61 -0.84 -14.82 -15.81
N GLU A 62 -1.55 -13.91 -15.12
CA GLU A 62 -2.92 -14.14 -14.64
C GLU A 62 -3.92 -14.29 -15.79
N GLU A 63 -3.74 -13.55 -16.90
CA GLU A 63 -4.60 -13.64 -18.10
C GLU A 63 -4.34 -14.90 -18.94
N ALA A 64 -3.13 -15.45 -18.87
CA ALA A 64 -2.74 -16.66 -19.60
C ALA A 64 -3.09 -17.96 -18.85
N MET A 65 -3.51 -17.86 -17.59
CA MET A 65 -3.95 -18.97 -16.74
C MET A 65 -5.47 -19.10 -16.74
#